data_AF-A0A8C9WEF0-F1
#
_entry.id   AF-A0A8C9WEF0-F1
#
_cell.length_a   1.000
_cell.length_b   1.000
_cell.length_c   1.000
_cell.angle_alpha   90.00
_cell.angle_beta   90.00
_cell.angle_gamma   90.00
#
_symmetry.space_group_name_H-M   'P 1'
#
loop_
_entity.id
_entity.type
_entity.pdbx_description
1 polymer ?
#
loop_
_entity_poly.entity_id
_entity_poly.type
_entity_poly.pdbx_seq_one_letter_code
_entity_poly.pdbx_strand_id
1 'polypeptide(L)'
;MKLKVVALISGGKDSCYNMMQCVAAGHQIVALANLCPVENTDELDSYMYQTVGHQAINLYAEAMGLPLYRRTIEGSSLDTGREYRKRDGDEVEDLYHLLKLVKDKEDVDAVSVGAILSDYQRVRVENVCVRLQLQPLAYLWRKDQESLLREIISSDLHAMIIKVAAFGLDPEKHLGKSLAEMEPYLKQLSHKYGVHVCGEGGEYETFTLDCPLFKKNIVIDSMETVVHSADAFAPVGYLRFSKMHVEHKENNSIGKILSLESCPCQNSIDMNQELEYTDEAEDIQDTVTSIVDLECQLNFGELNKMGWKLEHIVLVHLYVKNMSDFGAVNSVYQSFFGVSPPARVCVETPLPNGHLIQLDCLLHDWVKPMVNNIFHDKYVLHVQSLSHWAPANIGPYSQAVKVRNKPLNLCTGGYIISLP
;
A
#
# COMPACT_ATOMS: atom_id res chain seq x y z
N MET A 1 3.49 1.16 -34.19
CA MET A 1 3.01 2.51 -34.57
C MET A 1 3.43 3.47 -33.46
N LYS A 2 3.96 4.65 -33.79
CA LYS A 2 4.31 5.66 -32.78
C LYS A 2 3.03 6.37 -32.34
N LEU A 3 2.69 6.28 -31.05
CA LEU A 3 1.50 6.89 -30.45
C LEU A 3 1.88 8.20 -29.75
N LYS A 4 0.96 9.17 -29.75
CA LYS A 4 1.02 10.35 -28.89
C LYS A 4 0.30 10.04 -27.58
N VAL A 5 1.00 10.23 -26.46
CA VAL A 5 0.59 9.73 -25.15
C VAL A 5 0.39 10.90 -24.19
N VAL A 6 -0.76 10.94 -23.53
CA VAL A 6 -0.92 11.69 -22.28
C VAL A 6 -0.49 10.81 -21.12
N ALA A 7 0.36 11.32 -20.22
CA ALA A 7 0.76 10.60 -19.02
C ALA A 7 -0.11 11.00 -17.83
N LEU A 8 -0.77 10.01 -17.20
CA LEU A 8 -1.32 10.19 -15.87
C LEU A 8 -0.17 10.18 -14.87
N ILE A 9 0.04 11.31 -14.20
CA ILE A 9 1.12 11.49 -13.24
C ILE A 9 0.58 11.68 -11.83
N SER A 10 1.27 11.08 -10.87
CA SER A 10 1.01 11.21 -9.44
C SER A 10 2.16 11.89 -8.68
N GLY A 11 3.30 12.10 -9.35
CA GLY A 11 4.57 12.48 -8.73
C GLY A 11 5.41 11.26 -8.31
N GLY A 12 4.80 10.08 -8.22
CA GLY A 12 5.48 8.85 -7.82
C GLY A 12 6.35 8.21 -8.89
N LYS A 13 7.23 7.31 -8.42
CA LYS A 13 8.16 6.52 -9.23
C LYS A 13 7.46 5.76 -10.37
N ASP A 14 6.26 5.24 -10.14
CA ASP A 14 5.60 4.31 -11.06
C ASP A 14 5.08 5.05 -12.30
N SER A 15 4.48 6.23 -12.08
CA SER A 15 4.03 7.10 -13.16
C SER A 15 5.21 7.57 -14.04
N CYS A 16 6.33 7.96 -13.43
CA CYS A 16 7.55 8.34 -14.15
C CYS A 16 8.17 7.17 -14.90
N TYR A 17 8.29 6.01 -14.28
CA TYR A 17 8.88 4.85 -14.92
C TYR A 17 8.03 4.32 -16.07
N ASN A 18 6.70 4.32 -15.94
CA ASN A 18 5.83 3.94 -17.05
C ASN A 18 5.91 4.92 -18.23
N MET A 19 6.12 6.22 -17.98
CA MET A 19 6.43 7.18 -19.06
C MET A 19 7.73 6.79 -19.77
N MET A 20 8.77 6.40 -19.03
CA MET A 20 10.04 5.94 -19.61
C MET A 20 9.83 4.69 -20.47
N GLN A 21 8.99 3.75 -20.02
CA GLN A 21 8.63 2.56 -20.82
C GLN A 21 7.87 2.94 -22.11
N CYS A 22 6.96 3.91 -22.04
CA CYS A 22 6.27 4.41 -23.24
C CYS A 22 7.26 4.98 -24.27
N VAL A 23 8.26 5.76 -23.81
CA VAL A 23 9.30 6.30 -24.69
C VAL A 23 10.22 5.20 -25.23
N ALA A 24 10.60 4.23 -24.39
CA ALA A 24 11.40 3.07 -24.81
C ALA A 24 10.67 2.21 -25.87
N ALA A 25 9.35 2.11 -25.78
CA ALA A 25 8.49 1.47 -26.79
C ALA A 25 8.30 2.30 -28.08
N GLY A 26 8.95 3.46 -28.18
CA GLY A 26 8.92 4.33 -29.36
C GLY A 26 7.72 5.27 -29.43
N HIS A 27 6.96 5.43 -28.35
CA HIS A 27 5.88 6.41 -28.25
C HIS A 27 6.40 7.79 -27.81
N GLN A 28 5.54 8.81 -27.89
CA GLN A 28 5.90 10.17 -27.51
C GLN A 28 4.94 10.69 -26.44
N ILE A 29 5.48 11.08 -25.28
CA ILE A 29 4.71 11.81 -24.28
C ILE A 29 4.50 13.23 -24.80
N VAL A 30 3.25 13.69 -24.89
CA VAL A 30 2.89 15.02 -25.39
C VAL A 30 2.22 15.91 -24.35
N ALA A 31 1.64 15.32 -23.31
CA ALA A 31 0.97 16.04 -22.24
C ALA A 31 1.02 15.27 -20.93
N LEU A 32 0.88 15.98 -19.82
CA LEU A 32 0.75 15.46 -18.47
C LEU A 32 -0.66 15.71 -17.96
N ALA A 33 -1.23 14.76 -17.24
CA ALA A 33 -2.54 14.85 -16.62
C ALA A 33 -2.47 14.39 -15.16
N ASN A 34 -3.10 15.15 -14.26
CA ASN A 34 -3.13 14.84 -12.83
C ASN A 34 -4.52 15.17 -12.25
N LEU A 35 -5.10 14.24 -11.51
CA LEU A 35 -6.18 14.55 -10.60
C LEU A 35 -5.60 14.97 -9.26
N CYS A 36 -6.13 16.04 -8.69
CA CYS A 36 -5.63 16.62 -7.45
C CYS A 36 -6.74 16.76 -6.40
N PRO A 37 -6.41 16.69 -5.11
CA PRO A 37 -7.37 16.96 -4.04
C PRO A 37 -7.87 18.41 -4.09
N VAL A 38 -8.95 18.68 -3.36
CA VAL A 38 -9.43 20.05 -3.09
C VAL A 38 -8.32 20.84 -2.36
N GLU A 39 -8.18 22.13 -2.68
CA GLU A 39 -7.14 23.00 -2.09
C GLU A 39 -7.11 22.89 -0.55
N ASN A 40 -5.89 22.88 0.01
CA ASN A 40 -5.59 22.72 1.45
C ASN A 40 -5.90 21.33 2.04
N THR A 41 -6.10 20.30 1.20
CA THR A 41 -6.19 18.91 1.66
C THR A 41 -4.96 18.14 1.17
N ASP A 42 -4.05 17.80 2.08
CA ASP A 42 -2.81 17.08 1.74
C ASP A 42 -3.05 15.56 1.59
N GLU A 43 -4.01 15.02 2.34
CA GLU A 43 -4.28 13.59 2.45
C GLU A 43 -5.79 13.34 2.28
N LEU A 44 -6.14 12.62 1.22
CA LEU A 44 -7.45 12.00 1.07
C LEU A 44 -7.27 10.49 1.06
N ASP A 45 -8.20 9.77 1.67
CA ASP A 45 -8.32 8.33 1.51
C ASP A 45 -8.92 8.01 0.12
N SER A 46 -8.16 8.27 -0.96
CA SER A 46 -8.51 7.84 -2.31
C SER A 46 -7.84 6.50 -2.63
N TYR A 47 -8.64 5.53 -3.06
CA TYR A 47 -8.15 4.24 -3.58
C TYR A 47 -7.40 4.38 -4.91
N MET A 48 -7.55 5.52 -5.59
CA MET A 48 -7.17 5.69 -6.97
C MET A 48 -5.97 6.62 -7.17
N TYR A 49 -5.78 7.61 -6.29
CA TYR A 49 -4.81 8.68 -6.52
C TYR A 49 -3.94 8.98 -5.31
N GLN A 50 -2.64 9.14 -5.59
CA GLN A 50 -1.67 9.72 -4.67
C GLN A 50 -2.02 11.20 -4.42
N THR A 51 -2.19 11.60 -3.16
CA THR A 51 -2.44 13.01 -2.80
C THR A 51 -1.23 13.68 -2.15
N VAL A 52 -0.34 12.91 -1.51
CA VAL A 52 0.88 13.48 -0.92
C VAL A 52 1.84 13.89 -2.04
N GLY A 53 2.41 15.09 -1.90
CA GLY A 53 3.31 15.67 -2.90
C GLY A 53 2.58 16.36 -4.07
N HIS A 54 1.25 16.43 -4.05
CA HIS A 54 0.48 17.07 -5.12
C HIS A 54 0.84 18.56 -5.33
N GLN A 55 1.38 19.23 -4.31
CA GLN A 55 1.80 20.63 -4.37
C GLN A 55 2.94 20.82 -5.38
N ALA A 56 3.77 19.80 -5.59
CA ALA A 56 4.96 19.86 -6.42
C ALA A 56 4.73 19.37 -7.87
N ILE A 57 3.53 18.88 -8.21
CA ILE A 57 3.22 18.34 -9.55
C ILE A 57 3.35 19.41 -10.64
N ASN A 58 3.10 20.68 -10.33
CA ASN A 58 3.28 21.78 -11.29
C ASN A 58 4.73 21.86 -11.81
N LEU A 59 5.72 21.44 -11.00
CA LEU A 59 7.13 21.43 -11.39
C LEU A 59 7.43 20.37 -12.45
N TYR A 60 6.62 19.32 -12.60
CA TYR A 60 6.82 18.31 -13.65
C TYR A 60 6.61 18.90 -15.05
N ALA A 61 5.63 19.81 -15.18
CA ALA A 61 5.38 20.53 -16.41
C ALA A 61 6.62 21.31 -16.86
N GLU A 62 7.25 22.02 -15.93
CA GLU A 62 8.47 22.78 -16.19
C GLU A 62 9.68 21.87 -16.40
N ALA A 63 9.82 20.82 -15.58
CA ALA A 63 10.92 19.87 -15.65
C ALA A 63 10.95 19.12 -16.98
N MET A 64 9.81 18.70 -17.51
CA MET A 64 9.71 18.02 -18.80
C MET A 64 9.56 18.99 -19.98
N GLY A 65 9.11 20.22 -19.72
CA GLY A 65 8.70 21.17 -20.75
C GLY A 65 7.53 20.64 -21.56
N LEU A 66 6.48 20.19 -20.87
CA LEU A 66 5.24 19.64 -21.44
C LEU A 66 4.02 20.35 -20.81
N PRO A 67 2.89 20.46 -21.54
CA PRO A 67 1.66 20.98 -20.97
C PRO A 67 1.15 20.05 -19.86
N LEU A 68 0.66 20.64 -18.77
CA LEU A 68 0.06 19.95 -17.64
C LEU A 68 -1.41 20.34 -17.51
N TYR A 69 -2.26 19.33 -17.46
CA TYR A 69 -3.69 19.45 -17.23
C TYR A 69 -4.02 18.91 -15.85
N ARG A 70 -4.64 19.73 -15.01
CA ARG A 70 -5.09 19.32 -13.68
C ARG A 70 -6.59 19.48 -13.54
N ARG A 71 -7.22 18.57 -12.82
CA ARG A 71 -8.62 18.67 -12.41
C ARG A 71 -8.73 18.26 -10.94
N THR A 72 -9.52 19.01 -10.19
CA THR A 72 -9.84 18.68 -8.79
C THR A 72 -10.76 17.46 -8.75
N ILE A 73 -10.50 16.55 -7.82
CA ILE A 73 -11.38 15.42 -7.52
C ILE A 73 -12.60 15.98 -6.79
N GLU A 74 -13.77 15.87 -7.40
CA GLU A 74 -15.06 16.28 -6.85
C GLU A 74 -15.88 15.05 -6.43
N GLY A 75 -15.70 13.93 -7.12
CA GLY A 75 -16.35 12.66 -6.82
C GLY A 75 -15.71 11.88 -5.67
N SER A 76 -16.35 10.77 -5.31
CA SER A 76 -15.86 9.79 -4.33
C SER A 76 -15.83 8.38 -4.92
N SER A 77 -15.20 7.41 -4.26
CA SER A 77 -15.15 6.02 -4.73
C SER A 77 -16.50 5.32 -4.51
N LEU A 78 -17.47 5.51 -5.41
CA LEU A 78 -18.84 4.98 -5.26
C LEU A 78 -19.00 3.57 -5.83
N ASP A 79 -18.35 3.27 -6.95
CA ASP A 79 -18.36 1.94 -7.55
C ASP A 79 -17.04 1.23 -7.24
N THR A 80 -17.04 0.34 -6.24
CA THR A 80 -15.87 -0.41 -5.78
C THR A 80 -15.80 -1.84 -6.35
N GLY A 81 -16.68 -2.17 -7.30
CA GLY A 81 -16.73 -3.48 -7.94
C GLY A 81 -15.50 -3.81 -8.80
N ARG A 82 -15.41 -5.09 -9.19
CA ARG A 82 -14.36 -5.60 -10.10
C ARG A 82 -14.44 -4.98 -11.49
N GLU A 83 -15.66 -4.82 -12.01
CA GLU A 83 -15.93 -4.08 -13.23
C GLU A 83 -16.45 -2.70 -12.86
N TYR A 84 -15.96 -1.66 -13.52
CA TYR A 84 -16.45 -0.32 -13.30
C TYR A 84 -17.76 -0.07 -14.06
N ARG A 85 -18.79 0.34 -13.32
CA ARG A 85 -20.03 0.89 -13.87
C ARG A 85 -20.08 2.38 -13.58
N LYS A 86 -20.34 3.17 -14.62
CA LYS A 86 -20.50 4.62 -14.48
C LYS A 86 -21.52 4.93 -13.39
N ARG A 87 -21.11 5.74 -12.41
CA ARG A 87 -21.97 6.34 -11.39
C ARG A 87 -21.78 7.84 -11.36
N ASP A 88 -22.88 8.57 -11.29
CA ASP A 88 -22.81 10.02 -11.14
C ASP A 88 -22.24 10.36 -9.75
N GLY A 89 -21.25 11.25 -9.71
CA GLY A 89 -20.53 11.62 -8.48
C GLY A 89 -19.34 10.71 -8.13
N ASP A 90 -18.95 9.80 -9.03
CA ASP A 90 -17.79 8.93 -8.82
C ASP A 90 -16.47 9.56 -9.33
N GLU A 91 -15.37 9.38 -8.60
CA GLU A 91 -14.05 9.96 -8.92
C GLU A 91 -13.50 9.51 -10.30
N VAL A 92 -13.97 8.38 -10.84
CA VAL A 92 -13.61 7.91 -12.18
C VAL A 92 -14.19 8.81 -13.28
N GLU A 93 -15.32 9.49 -13.03
CA GLU A 93 -15.87 10.45 -13.98
C GLU A 93 -15.05 11.74 -14.02
N ASP A 94 -14.40 12.12 -12.93
CA ASP A 94 -13.43 13.22 -12.96
C ASP A 94 -12.23 12.88 -13.85
N LEU A 95 -11.76 11.63 -13.81
CA LEU A 95 -10.74 11.15 -14.74
C LEU A 95 -11.20 11.21 -16.20
N TYR A 96 -12.45 10.80 -16.46
CA TYR A 96 -13.05 10.91 -17.78
C TYR A 96 -13.06 12.35 -18.29
N HIS A 97 -13.48 13.31 -17.47
CA HIS A 97 -13.52 14.72 -17.84
C HIS A 97 -12.13 15.30 -18.06
N LEU A 98 -11.15 14.93 -17.23
CA LEU A 98 -9.76 15.34 -17.40
C LEU A 98 -9.18 14.81 -18.72
N LEU A 99 -9.27 13.50 -18.97
CA LEU A 99 -8.72 12.89 -20.18
C LEU A 99 -9.45 13.35 -21.45
N LYS A 100 -10.75 13.63 -21.37
CA LYS A 100 -11.50 14.24 -22.46
C LYS A 100 -10.96 15.64 -22.78
N LEU A 101 -10.73 16.48 -21.76
CA LEU A 101 -10.14 17.81 -21.95
C LEU A 101 -8.76 17.73 -22.61
N VAL A 102 -7.91 16.79 -22.20
CA VAL A 102 -6.61 16.59 -22.84
C VAL A 102 -6.79 16.14 -24.28
N LYS A 103 -7.67 15.17 -24.56
CA LYS A 103 -7.95 14.72 -25.93
C LYS A 103 -8.49 15.82 -26.85
N ASP A 104 -9.30 16.72 -26.32
CA ASP A 104 -9.87 17.82 -27.10
C ASP A 104 -8.83 18.91 -27.40
N LYS A 105 -7.82 19.09 -26.53
CA LYS A 105 -6.77 20.12 -26.67
C LYS A 105 -5.49 19.62 -27.31
N GLU A 106 -5.18 18.35 -27.09
CA GLU A 106 -3.96 17.66 -27.51
C GLU A 106 -4.35 16.48 -28.38
N ASP A 107 -3.63 16.30 -29.49
CA ASP A 107 -3.80 15.14 -30.36
C ASP A 107 -3.18 13.90 -29.69
N VAL A 108 -3.94 13.20 -28.85
CA VAL A 108 -3.50 12.00 -28.11
C VAL A 108 -4.22 10.74 -28.55
N ASP A 109 -3.46 9.65 -28.67
CA ASP A 109 -3.93 8.32 -29.04
C ASP A 109 -4.02 7.38 -27.83
N ALA A 110 -3.28 7.69 -26.76
CA ALA A 110 -3.02 6.75 -25.68
C ALA A 110 -2.81 7.44 -24.32
N VAL A 111 -2.98 6.66 -23.25
CA VAL A 111 -2.82 7.10 -21.86
C VAL A 111 -1.77 6.22 -21.18
N SER A 112 -0.70 6.83 -20.65
CA SER A 112 0.29 6.15 -19.81
C SER A 112 -0.21 6.05 -18.36
N VAL A 113 -0.16 4.85 -17.78
CA VAL A 113 -0.69 4.55 -16.43
C VAL A 113 0.34 3.75 -15.64
N GLY A 114 0.68 4.22 -14.44
CA GLY A 114 1.68 3.60 -13.56
C GLY A 114 1.19 2.45 -12.67
N ALA A 115 0.06 1.79 -12.99
CA ALA A 115 -0.48 0.73 -12.14
C ALA A 115 0.36 -0.57 -12.23
N ILE A 116 0.70 -1.18 -11.08
CA ILE A 116 1.51 -2.40 -11.03
C ILE A 116 0.65 -3.64 -10.78
N LEU A 117 -0.12 -3.72 -9.68
CA LEU A 117 -0.96 -4.89 -9.37
C LEU A 117 -2.43 -4.57 -9.07
N SER A 118 -2.79 -3.32 -8.84
CA SER A 118 -4.16 -2.91 -8.54
C SER A 118 -5.09 -3.06 -9.74
N ASP A 119 -5.87 -4.14 -9.74
CA ASP A 119 -6.93 -4.36 -10.76
C ASP A 119 -7.96 -3.23 -10.66
N TYR A 120 -8.20 -2.71 -9.45
CA TYR A 120 -9.09 -1.60 -9.19
C TYR A 120 -8.72 -0.37 -10.04
N GLN A 121 -7.46 0.08 -9.94
CA GLN A 121 -6.98 1.25 -10.67
C GLN A 121 -6.96 0.99 -12.18
N ARG A 122 -6.46 -0.17 -12.59
CA ARG A 122 -6.35 -0.54 -14.00
C ARG A 122 -7.71 -0.52 -14.70
N VAL A 123 -8.70 -1.24 -14.17
CA VAL A 123 -10.02 -1.40 -14.81
C VAL A 123 -10.73 -0.04 -14.98
N ARG A 124 -10.59 0.86 -14.00
CA ARG A 124 -11.22 2.18 -14.05
C ARG A 124 -10.59 3.06 -15.13
N VAL A 125 -9.25 3.06 -15.23
CA VAL A 125 -8.56 3.79 -16.30
C VAL A 125 -8.88 3.19 -17.67
N GLU A 126 -8.91 1.86 -17.79
CA GLU A 126 -9.29 1.18 -19.03
C GLU A 126 -10.72 1.52 -19.47
N ASN A 127 -11.67 1.56 -18.53
CA ASN A 127 -13.05 1.96 -18.82
C ASN A 127 -13.13 3.37 -19.44
N VAL A 128 -12.43 4.33 -18.82
CA VAL A 128 -12.35 5.71 -19.32
C VAL A 128 -11.69 5.73 -20.71
N CYS A 129 -10.59 5.01 -20.89
CA CYS A 129 -9.88 4.94 -22.16
C CYS A 129 -10.76 4.36 -23.28
N VAL A 130 -11.51 3.28 -23.02
CA VAL A 130 -12.44 2.68 -23.99
C VAL A 130 -13.50 3.70 -24.42
N ARG A 131 -14.12 4.40 -23.46
CA ARG A 131 -15.15 5.42 -23.75
C ARG A 131 -14.60 6.58 -24.55
N LEU A 132 -13.33 6.93 -24.35
CA LEU A 132 -12.64 8.00 -25.07
C LEU A 132 -11.89 7.51 -26.32
N GLN A 133 -11.96 6.23 -26.68
CA GLN A 133 -11.19 5.65 -27.79
C GLN A 133 -9.68 5.95 -27.68
N LEU A 134 -9.12 5.82 -26.48
CA LEU A 134 -7.70 5.93 -26.19
C LEU A 134 -7.13 4.56 -25.84
N GLN A 135 -5.87 4.32 -26.18
CA GLN A 135 -5.17 3.09 -25.80
C GLN A 135 -4.55 3.24 -24.40
N PRO A 136 -4.93 2.43 -23.39
CA PRO A 136 -4.23 2.40 -22.12
C PRO A 136 -2.87 1.69 -22.27
N LEU A 137 -1.81 2.31 -21.75
CA LEU A 137 -0.43 1.82 -21.75
C LEU A 137 0.04 1.62 -20.31
N ALA A 138 -0.18 0.42 -19.76
CA ALA A 138 0.21 0.02 -18.41
C ALA A 138 1.34 -1.03 -18.48
N TYR A 139 2.56 -0.59 -18.79
CA TYR A 139 3.72 -1.48 -19.01
C TYR A 139 4.21 -2.16 -17.73
N LEU A 140 3.86 -1.62 -16.57
CA LEU A 140 4.31 -2.15 -15.27
C LEU A 140 3.39 -3.26 -14.74
N TRP A 141 2.24 -3.45 -15.40
CA TRP A 141 1.20 -4.33 -14.92
C TRP A 141 1.65 -5.78 -14.77
N ARG A 142 1.46 -6.35 -13.57
CA ARG A 142 1.83 -7.72 -13.18
C ARG A 142 3.31 -8.05 -13.40
N LYS A 143 4.19 -7.04 -13.47
CA LYS A 143 5.63 -7.28 -13.38
C LYS A 143 5.99 -7.72 -11.96
N ASP A 144 7.02 -8.57 -11.88
CA ASP A 144 7.62 -8.93 -10.60
C ASP A 144 8.12 -7.68 -9.88
N GLN A 145 7.67 -7.45 -8.65
CA GLN A 145 7.93 -6.20 -7.93
C GLN A 145 9.42 -6.02 -7.58
N GLU A 146 10.11 -7.09 -7.20
CA GLU A 146 11.53 -7.00 -6.85
C GLU A 146 12.39 -6.65 -8.06
N SER A 147 12.13 -7.28 -9.21
CA SER A 147 12.79 -6.93 -10.48
C SER A 147 12.43 -5.52 -10.91
N LEU A 148 11.15 -5.15 -10.81
CA LEU A 148 10.67 -3.83 -11.19
C LEU A 148 11.33 -2.73 -10.35
N LEU A 149 11.45 -2.91 -9.03
CA LEU A 149 12.12 -1.95 -8.17
C LEU A 149 13.60 -1.76 -8.58
N ARG A 150 14.32 -2.86 -8.84
CA ARG A 150 15.70 -2.83 -9.34
C ARG A 150 15.81 -2.10 -10.66
N GLU A 151 14.90 -2.40 -11.59
CA GLU A 151 14.86 -1.77 -12.91
C GLU A 151 14.63 -0.26 -12.81
N ILE A 152 13.68 0.18 -11.96
CA ILE A 152 13.43 1.60 -11.67
C ILE A 152 14.71 2.27 -11.19
N ILE A 153 15.36 1.71 -10.16
CA ILE A 153 16.58 2.27 -9.57
C ILE A 153 17.72 2.33 -10.61
N SER A 154 17.87 1.28 -11.41
CA SER A 154 18.93 1.19 -12.44
C SER A 154 18.70 2.06 -13.67
N SER A 155 17.51 2.68 -13.79
CA SER A 155 17.11 3.47 -14.96
C SER A 155 17.39 4.98 -14.82
N ASP A 156 18.22 5.37 -13.85
CA ASP A 156 18.49 6.77 -13.48
C ASP A 156 17.20 7.53 -13.08
N LEU A 157 16.23 6.83 -12.50
CA LEU A 157 15.05 7.42 -11.88
C LEU A 157 15.35 7.70 -10.40
N HIS A 158 15.47 8.97 -10.06
CA HIS A 158 15.76 9.45 -8.72
C HIS A 158 14.46 9.83 -8.00
N ALA A 159 13.93 8.88 -7.23
CA ALA A 159 12.77 9.08 -6.37
C ALA A 159 13.14 8.96 -4.89
N MET A 160 12.42 9.71 -4.06
CA MET A 160 12.53 9.67 -2.60
C MET A 160 11.22 9.21 -1.96
N ILE A 161 11.30 8.60 -0.78
CA ILE A 161 10.13 8.23 0.02
C ILE A 161 9.53 9.50 0.64
N ILE A 162 8.25 9.76 0.39
CA ILE A 162 7.53 10.94 0.88
C ILE A 162 6.36 10.61 1.81
N LYS A 163 5.93 9.36 1.86
CA LYS A 163 4.94 8.86 2.81
C LYS A 163 5.35 7.47 3.22
N VAL A 164 5.10 7.12 4.47
CA VAL A 164 5.13 5.75 4.96
C VAL A 164 3.86 5.49 5.75
N ALA A 165 3.29 4.31 5.58
CA ALA A 165 2.04 3.90 6.21
C ALA A 165 1.98 2.37 6.42
N ALA A 166 3.13 1.74 6.69
CA ALA A 166 3.19 0.30 6.91
C ALA A 166 4.07 -0.11 8.07
N PHE A 167 3.75 -1.28 8.61
CA PHE A 167 4.51 -1.89 9.68
C PHE A 167 6.00 -2.02 9.29
N GLY A 168 6.87 -1.56 10.18
CA GLY A 168 8.32 -1.54 9.98
C GLY A 168 8.84 -0.31 9.22
N LEU A 169 7.97 0.52 8.63
CA LEU A 169 8.36 1.81 8.07
C LEU A 169 8.13 2.93 9.10
N ASP A 170 9.23 3.37 9.70
CA ASP A 170 9.30 4.50 10.62
C ASP A 170 9.47 5.85 9.88
N PRO A 171 8.55 6.84 10.07
CA PRO A 171 8.65 8.16 9.46
C PRO A 171 9.97 8.88 9.71
N GLU A 172 10.49 8.86 10.93
CA GLU A 172 11.72 9.58 11.30
C GLU A 172 12.96 8.96 10.63
N LYS A 173 12.93 7.65 10.35
CA LYS A 173 14.06 6.92 9.79
C LYS A 173 14.02 6.80 8.27
N HIS A 174 12.84 6.85 7.65
CA HIS A 174 12.69 6.46 6.25
C HIS A 174 12.19 7.57 5.34
N LEU A 175 11.44 8.56 5.83
CA LEU A 175 11.06 9.69 5.00
C LEU A 175 12.29 10.45 4.54
N GLY A 176 12.28 10.85 3.27
CA GLY A 176 13.36 11.60 2.65
C GLY A 176 14.49 10.74 2.07
N LYS A 177 14.57 9.46 2.41
CA LYS A 177 15.55 8.55 1.80
C LYS A 177 15.22 8.28 0.33
N SER A 178 16.27 8.11 -0.47
CA SER A 178 16.12 7.67 -1.85
C SER A 178 15.61 6.24 -1.93
N LEU A 179 14.97 5.91 -3.04
CA LEU A 179 14.50 4.56 -3.32
C LEU A 179 15.65 3.54 -3.33
N ALA A 180 16.84 3.95 -3.81
CA ALA A 180 18.04 3.13 -3.82
C ALA A 180 18.56 2.81 -2.41
N GLU A 181 18.56 3.79 -1.50
CA GLU A 181 18.93 3.56 -0.09
C GLU A 181 17.94 2.64 0.62
N MET A 182 16.67 2.72 0.25
CA MET A 182 15.59 1.95 0.87
C MET A 182 15.44 0.53 0.31
N GLU A 183 15.94 0.25 -0.90
CA GLU A 183 15.74 -1.02 -1.58
C GLU A 183 16.10 -2.27 -0.74
N PRO A 184 17.28 -2.35 -0.07
CA PRO A 184 17.61 -3.52 0.72
C PRO A 184 16.66 -3.72 1.90
N TYR A 185 16.20 -2.60 2.49
CA TYR A 185 15.29 -2.61 3.62
C TYR A 185 13.88 -3.01 3.20
N LEU A 186 13.37 -2.48 2.08
CA LEU A 186 12.06 -2.83 1.54
C LEU A 186 11.98 -4.32 1.17
N LYS A 187 13.05 -4.89 0.59
CA LYS A 187 13.13 -6.35 0.36
C LYS A 187 13.10 -7.13 1.68
N GLN A 188 13.85 -6.68 2.67
CA GLN A 188 13.84 -7.30 3.99
C GLN A 188 12.43 -7.26 4.62
N LEU A 189 11.76 -6.12 4.57
CA LEU A 189 10.39 -5.97 5.05
C LEU A 189 9.44 -6.89 4.30
N SER A 190 9.56 -6.99 2.98
CA SER A 190 8.70 -7.87 2.18
C SER A 190 8.89 -9.34 2.53
N HIS A 191 10.14 -9.80 2.64
CA HIS A 191 10.41 -11.18 3.09
C HIS A 191 9.91 -11.45 4.50
N LYS A 192 9.91 -10.43 5.37
CA LYS A 192 9.57 -10.59 6.79
C LYS A 192 8.07 -10.49 7.05
N TYR A 193 7.38 -9.58 6.35
CA TYR A 193 6.03 -9.14 6.66
C TYR A 193 5.06 -9.21 5.46
N GLY A 194 5.55 -9.59 4.29
CA GLY A 194 4.73 -9.68 3.07
C GLY A 194 4.34 -8.33 2.47
N VAL A 195 4.94 -7.21 2.89
CA VAL A 195 4.69 -5.90 2.28
C VAL A 195 5.09 -5.89 0.81
N HIS A 196 4.41 -5.08 0.01
CA HIS A 196 4.77 -4.89 -1.39
C HIS A 196 6.06 -4.07 -1.50
N VAL A 197 7.09 -4.67 -2.11
CA VAL A 197 8.40 -4.04 -2.32
C VAL A 197 8.28 -2.75 -3.12
N CYS A 198 7.31 -2.65 -4.02
CA CYS A 198 7.02 -1.44 -4.78
C CYS A 198 6.03 -0.48 -4.10
N GLY A 199 5.55 -0.75 -2.89
CA GLY A 199 4.62 0.14 -2.19
C GLY A 199 3.21 0.18 -2.79
N GLU A 200 2.81 -0.85 -3.54
CA GLU A 200 1.50 -0.94 -4.21
C GLU A 200 0.33 -0.92 -3.22
N GLY A 201 0.56 -1.44 -2.01
CA GLY A 201 -0.39 -1.42 -0.89
C GLY A 201 -0.48 -0.04 -0.23
N GLY A 202 0.09 1.02 -0.80
CA GLY A 202 0.20 2.30 -0.12
C GLY A 202 1.15 2.26 1.08
N GLU A 203 2.01 1.23 1.19
CA GLU A 203 2.96 1.10 2.30
C GLU A 203 3.91 2.30 2.37
N TYR A 204 4.23 2.84 1.19
CA TYR A 204 4.93 4.10 1.06
C TYR A 204 4.57 4.77 -0.26
N GLU A 205 4.69 6.09 -0.29
CA GLU A 205 4.59 6.87 -1.53
C GLU A 205 5.94 7.51 -1.85
N THR A 206 6.12 7.86 -3.12
CA THR A 206 7.37 8.47 -3.59
C THR A 206 7.14 9.78 -4.31
N PHE A 207 8.18 10.59 -4.39
CA PHE A 207 8.25 11.72 -5.29
C PHE A 207 9.51 11.60 -6.16
N THR A 208 9.35 11.67 -7.48
CA THR A 208 10.48 11.63 -8.43
C THR A 208 11.05 13.04 -8.58
N LEU A 209 12.32 13.21 -8.21
CA LEU A 209 13.07 14.46 -8.31
C LEU A 209 13.75 14.60 -9.68
N ASP A 210 14.21 13.48 -10.24
CA ASP A 210 14.77 13.46 -11.58
C ASP A 210 14.56 12.11 -12.27
N CYS A 211 14.49 12.14 -13.60
CA CYS A 211 14.58 10.97 -14.46
C CYS A 211 15.08 11.38 -15.87
N PRO A 212 15.44 10.42 -16.75
CA PRO A 212 15.92 10.73 -18.10
C PRO A 212 14.95 11.54 -18.97
N LEU A 213 13.65 11.56 -18.65
CA LEU A 213 12.67 12.37 -19.38
C LEU A 213 12.63 13.83 -18.95
N PHE A 214 13.24 14.18 -17.81
CA PHE A 214 13.27 15.54 -17.31
C PHE A 214 14.43 16.31 -17.95
N LYS A 215 14.15 17.53 -18.40
CA LYS A 215 15.11 18.52 -18.92
C LYS A 215 15.75 19.34 -17.78
N LYS A 216 15.07 19.42 -16.64
CA LYS A 216 15.52 20.10 -15.42
C LYS A 216 15.30 19.19 -14.22
N ASN A 217 16.19 19.25 -13.25
CA ASN A 217 16.04 18.56 -11.97
C ASN A 217 15.03 19.31 -11.10
N ILE A 218 14.28 18.59 -10.27
CA ILE A 218 13.46 19.19 -9.21
C ILE A 218 14.27 19.16 -7.91
N VAL A 219 14.40 20.32 -7.27
CA VAL A 219 15.16 20.52 -6.04
C VAL A 219 14.22 20.89 -4.90
N ILE A 220 14.41 20.26 -3.75
CA ILE A 220 13.69 20.57 -2.52
C ILE A 220 14.48 21.60 -1.73
N ASP A 221 13.88 22.78 -1.52
CA ASP A 221 14.48 23.85 -0.72
C ASP A 221 14.12 23.70 0.76
N SER A 222 12.87 23.33 1.05
CA SER A 222 12.40 23.09 2.40
C SER A 222 11.21 22.15 2.46
N MET A 223 11.20 21.32 3.49
CA MET A 223 10.16 20.35 3.79
C MET A 223 10.03 20.15 5.30
N GLU A 224 8.88 19.67 5.74
CA GLU A 224 8.64 19.23 7.11
C GLU A 224 8.05 17.82 7.13
N THR A 225 8.31 17.09 8.21
CA THR A 225 7.66 15.79 8.46
C THR A 225 6.39 16.00 9.23
N VAL A 226 5.28 15.47 8.71
CA VAL A 226 3.98 15.44 9.38
C VAL A 226 3.69 14.00 9.78
N VAL A 227 3.45 13.78 11.07
CA VAL A 227 3.01 12.48 11.60
C VAL A 227 1.50 12.52 11.73
N HIS A 228 0.80 11.76 10.88
CA HIS A 228 -0.65 11.69 10.85
C HIS A 228 -1.18 10.74 11.93
N SER A 229 -0.52 9.59 12.10
CA SER A 229 -0.83 8.62 13.15
C SER A 229 0.45 8.15 13.83
N ALA A 230 0.50 8.31 15.14
CA ALA A 230 1.60 7.81 15.98
C ALA A 230 1.33 6.39 16.50
N ASP A 231 0.65 5.55 15.70
CA ASP A 231 0.45 4.14 16.02
C ASP A 231 1.79 3.46 16.35
N ALA A 232 1.83 2.72 17.45
CA ALA A 232 3.06 2.12 17.96
C ALA A 232 3.66 1.03 17.04
N PHE A 233 2.86 0.51 16.10
CA PHE A 233 3.21 -0.61 15.23
C PHE A 233 3.30 -0.18 13.75
N ALA A 234 2.42 0.70 13.29
CA ALA A 234 2.39 1.19 11.91
C ALA A 234 2.19 2.72 11.87
N PRO A 235 3.20 3.50 12.30
CA PRO A 235 3.11 4.95 12.25
C PRO A 235 2.91 5.44 10.82
N VAL A 236 2.00 6.39 10.65
CA VAL A 236 1.73 7.04 9.37
C VAL A 236 2.35 8.42 9.39
N GLY A 237 3.24 8.69 8.45
CA GLY A 237 3.86 9.99 8.31
C GLY A 237 4.19 10.31 6.87
N TYR A 238 4.22 11.60 6.56
CA TYR A 238 4.51 12.10 5.23
C TYR A 238 5.32 13.39 5.24
N LEU A 239 5.95 13.70 4.11
CA LEU A 239 6.65 14.95 3.89
C LEU A 239 5.72 15.98 3.27
N ARG A 240 5.61 17.14 3.92
CA ARG A 240 5.00 18.33 3.34
C ARG A 240 6.10 19.23 2.78
N PHE A 241 6.05 19.49 1.48
CA PHE A 241 6.99 20.39 0.82
C PHE A 241 6.54 21.84 0.96
N SER A 242 7.38 22.67 1.56
CA SER A 242 7.10 24.10 1.76
C SER A 242 7.69 24.94 0.62
N LYS A 243 8.81 24.51 0.04
CA LYS A 243 9.44 25.20 -1.08
C LYS A 243 10.26 24.23 -1.94
N MET A 244 10.06 24.33 -3.24
CA MET A 244 10.75 23.54 -4.26
C MET A 244 10.94 24.40 -5.52
N HIS A 245 11.95 24.08 -6.33
CA HIS A 245 12.20 24.73 -7.61
C HIS A 245 12.79 23.74 -8.62
N VAL A 246 13.00 24.19 -9.87
CA VAL A 246 13.70 23.41 -10.89
C VAL A 246 15.03 24.04 -11.28
N GLU A 247 16.03 23.20 -11.50
CA GLU A 247 17.38 23.60 -11.93
C GLU A 247 17.75 22.92 -13.25
N HIS A 248 18.51 23.62 -14.10
CA HIS A 248 19.02 23.01 -15.32
C HIS A 248 19.96 21.85 -14.99
N LYS A 249 19.82 20.74 -15.71
CA LYS A 249 20.80 19.67 -15.66
C LYS A 249 22.13 20.20 -16.16
N GLU A 250 23.20 20.06 -15.38
CA GLU A 250 24.54 20.29 -15.90
C GLU A 250 24.74 19.33 -17.08
N ASN A 251 25.05 19.86 -18.26
CA ASN A 251 25.18 19.08 -19.50
C ASN A 251 26.18 17.93 -19.32
N ASN A 252 25.69 16.72 -19.05
CA ASN A 252 26.40 15.48 -19.30
C ASN A 252 25.40 14.33 -19.58
N SER A 253 25.61 13.68 -20.72
CA SER A 253 24.92 12.49 -21.26
C SER A 253 23.48 12.66 -21.75
N ILE A 254 23.33 13.29 -22.92
CA ILE A 254 22.25 12.95 -23.84
C ILE A 254 22.43 11.47 -24.27
N GLY A 255 21.50 10.61 -23.85
CA GLY A 255 21.07 9.45 -24.63
C GLY A 255 21.85 8.15 -24.45
N LYS A 256 21.60 7.42 -23.37
CA LYS A 256 21.37 5.97 -23.48
C LYS A 256 19.86 5.74 -23.45
N ILE A 257 19.21 5.88 -24.61
CA ILE A 257 17.87 5.33 -24.79
C ILE A 257 18.03 3.82 -24.65
N LEU A 258 17.51 3.28 -23.54
CA LEU A 258 17.47 1.85 -23.29
C LEU A 258 16.65 1.18 -24.41
N SER A 259 17.35 0.50 -25.31
CA SER A 259 16.74 -0.51 -26.19
C SER A 259 16.47 -1.74 -25.33
N LEU A 260 15.32 -1.76 -24.65
CA LEU A 260 14.80 -2.98 -24.06
C LEU A 260 14.28 -3.84 -25.22
N GLU A 261 15.05 -4.88 -25.55
CA GLU A 261 14.64 -5.90 -26.51
C GLU A 261 13.34 -6.57 -26.03
N SER A 262 12.32 -6.52 -26.90
CA SER A 262 11.09 -7.33 -26.94
C SER A 262 10.31 -7.52 -25.61
N CYS A 263 9.20 -6.79 -25.51
CA CYS A 263 8.14 -6.98 -24.52
C CYS A 263 7.43 -8.34 -24.70
N PRO A 264 7.39 -9.22 -23.67
CA PRO A 264 6.67 -10.48 -23.74
C PRO A 264 5.25 -10.33 -23.15
N CYS A 265 4.32 -9.67 -23.85
CA CYS A 265 2.91 -9.72 -23.48
C CYS A 265 1.96 -9.63 -24.68
N GLN A 266 2.01 -10.64 -25.55
CA GLN A 266 0.82 -11.10 -26.25
C GLN A 266 0.43 -12.42 -25.63
N ASN A 267 -0.54 -12.41 -24.72
CA ASN A 267 -1.45 -13.53 -24.45
C ASN A 267 -2.58 -13.05 -23.55
N SER A 268 -3.78 -13.01 -24.11
CA SER A 268 -5.06 -12.96 -23.39
C SER A 268 -5.23 -14.24 -22.58
N ILE A 269 -5.57 -14.14 -21.29
CA ILE A 269 -5.96 -15.31 -20.49
C ILE A 269 -7.29 -15.01 -19.81
N ASP A 270 -8.19 -15.99 -19.97
CA ASP A 270 -9.57 -16.08 -19.51
C ASP A 270 -9.75 -15.89 -18.00
N MET A 271 -10.88 -15.25 -17.68
CA MET A 271 -11.48 -15.16 -16.34
C MET A 271 -12.04 -16.51 -15.89
N ASN A 272 -11.91 -16.81 -14.60
CA ASN A 272 -13.02 -17.22 -13.71
C ASN A 272 -12.47 -17.67 -12.35
N GLN A 273 -12.82 -16.94 -11.28
CA GLN A 273 -13.49 -17.49 -10.08
C GLN A 273 -13.80 -16.36 -9.07
N GLU A 274 -15.05 -16.35 -8.62
CA GLU A 274 -15.66 -15.41 -7.68
C GLU A 274 -15.63 -15.95 -6.26
N LEU A 275 -15.59 -15.06 -5.27
CA LEU A 275 -16.14 -15.23 -3.93
C LEU A 275 -16.48 -13.82 -3.40
N GLU A 276 -17.76 -13.58 -3.11
CA GLU A 276 -18.33 -12.33 -2.58
C GLU A 276 -18.41 -12.38 -1.04
N TYR A 277 -18.10 -11.27 -0.36
CA TYR A 277 -18.58 -10.97 0.99
C TYR A 277 -18.70 -9.44 1.17
N THR A 278 -19.78 -9.01 1.81
CA THR A 278 -20.11 -7.63 2.20
C THR A 278 -19.92 -7.49 3.71
N ASP A 279 -19.37 -6.37 4.20
CA ASP A 279 -19.51 -5.96 5.60
C ASP A 279 -19.57 -4.43 5.75
N GLU A 280 -20.56 -3.98 6.52
CA GLU A 280 -20.68 -2.66 7.14
C GLU A 280 -20.20 -2.78 8.59
N ALA A 281 -19.39 -1.84 9.08
CA ALA A 281 -19.11 -1.73 10.51
C ALA A 281 -18.96 -0.25 10.92
N GLU A 282 -19.81 0.19 11.86
CA GLU A 282 -19.71 1.47 12.55
C GLU A 282 -18.87 1.33 13.84
N ASP A 283 -18.01 2.31 14.10
CA ASP A 283 -17.25 2.47 15.34
C ASP A 283 -18.13 2.96 16.48
N ILE A 284 -18.04 2.31 17.65
CA ILE A 284 -18.56 2.86 18.92
C ILE A 284 -17.50 2.73 20.01
N GLN A 285 -17.24 3.85 20.67
CA GLN A 285 -16.28 4.06 21.74
C GLN A 285 -16.93 3.90 23.13
N ASP A 286 -16.12 3.47 24.10
CA ASP A 286 -16.30 3.41 25.57
C ASP A 286 -16.95 2.17 26.21
N THR A 287 -16.18 1.43 27.03
CA THR A 287 -16.37 1.37 28.50
C THR A 287 -15.08 0.87 29.19
N VAL A 288 -14.75 1.41 30.37
CA VAL A 288 -13.51 1.18 31.12
C VAL A 288 -13.61 -0.03 32.04
N THR A 289 -12.82 -1.06 31.76
CA THR A 289 -12.29 -2.02 32.73
C THR A 289 -10.82 -1.68 32.97
N SER A 290 -10.33 -1.73 34.22
CA SER A 290 -8.98 -1.26 34.54
C SER A 290 -7.92 -2.06 33.75
N ILE A 291 -7.13 -1.36 32.92
CA ILE A 291 -6.06 -1.95 32.08
C ILE A 291 -5.10 -2.81 32.93
N VAL A 292 -4.88 -2.40 34.18
CA VAL A 292 -4.01 -3.08 35.15
C VAL A 292 -4.52 -4.48 35.51
N ASP A 293 -5.83 -4.67 35.62
CA ASP A 293 -6.43 -5.98 35.91
C ASP A 293 -6.32 -6.91 34.69
N LEU A 294 -6.43 -6.36 33.47
CA LEU A 294 -6.25 -7.10 32.22
C LEU A 294 -4.79 -7.52 32.00
N GLU A 295 -3.83 -6.63 32.28
CA GLU A 295 -2.40 -6.95 32.23
C GLU A 295 -2.02 -8.05 33.23
N CYS A 296 -2.58 -8.00 34.44
CA CYS A 296 -2.36 -9.04 35.46
C CYS A 296 -2.92 -10.41 35.04
N GLN A 297 -4.04 -10.43 34.30
CA GLN A 297 -4.70 -11.66 33.85
C GLN A 297 -4.14 -12.20 32.52
N LEU A 298 -3.62 -11.34 31.63
CA LEU A 298 -2.84 -11.71 30.44
C LEU A 298 -1.41 -12.10 30.82
N ASN A 299 -1.26 -13.08 31.72
CA ASN A 299 0.05 -13.48 32.21
C ASN A 299 0.61 -14.69 31.45
N PHE A 300 1.37 -14.42 30.39
CA PHE A 300 2.15 -15.45 29.69
C PHE A 300 3.39 -15.93 30.47
N GLY A 301 3.62 -15.44 31.69
CA GLY A 301 4.78 -15.79 32.53
C GLY A 301 4.85 -17.27 32.92
N GLU A 302 3.72 -17.98 32.95
CA GLU A 302 3.71 -19.44 33.16
C GLU A 302 4.39 -20.20 32.00
N LEU A 303 4.35 -19.68 30.76
CA LEU A 303 5.05 -20.28 29.63
C LEU A 303 6.56 -20.33 29.87
N ASN A 304 7.13 -19.24 30.38
CA ASN A 304 8.56 -19.14 30.67
C ASN A 304 8.99 -20.17 31.73
N LYS A 305 8.15 -20.45 32.74
CA LYS A 305 8.42 -21.48 33.75
C LYS A 305 8.46 -22.89 33.15
N MET A 306 7.71 -23.12 32.09
CA MET A 306 7.65 -24.39 31.35
C MET A 306 8.69 -24.47 30.21
N GLY A 307 9.58 -23.48 30.07
CA GLY A 307 10.60 -23.43 29.02
C GLY A 307 10.09 -22.96 27.65
N TRP A 308 8.83 -22.51 27.58
CA TRP A 308 8.22 -21.99 26.36
C TRP A 308 8.29 -20.46 26.32
N LYS A 309 8.21 -19.92 25.10
CA LYS A 309 8.18 -18.47 24.82
C LYS A 309 6.96 -18.14 23.97
N LEU A 310 6.54 -16.87 23.97
CA LEU A 310 5.42 -16.37 23.16
C LEU A 310 5.49 -16.74 21.68
N GLU A 311 6.69 -16.80 21.12
CA GLU A 311 6.95 -17.18 19.72
C GLU A 311 6.57 -18.63 19.37
N HIS A 312 6.40 -19.49 20.38
CA HIS A 312 5.94 -20.87 20.22
C HIS A 312 4.43 -20.99 20.06
N ILE A 313 3.68 -19.94 20.36
CA ILE A 313 2.22 -19.96 20.26
C ILE A 313 1.82 -19.87 18.79
N VAL A 314 0.91 -20.77 18.38
CA VAL A 314 0.37 -20.84 17.01
C VAL A 314 -1.13 -20.52 16.96
N LEU A 315 -1.86 -20.75 18.05
CA LEU A 315 -3.27 -20.40 18.18
C LEU A 315 -3.57 -19.95 19.61
N VAL A 316 -4.40 -18.93 19.74
CA VAL A 316 -4.94 -18.42 21.01
C VAL A 316 -6.47 -18.45 20.94
N HIS A 317 -7.11 -19.13 21.87
CA HIS A 317 -8.50 -18.89 22.20
C HIS A 317 -8.52 -17.88 23.35
N LEU A 318 -9.06 -16.71 23.07
CA LEU A 318 -9.28 -15.63 24.02
C LEU A 318 -10.75 -15.61 24.41
N TYR A 319 -11.02 -15.94 25.67
CA TYR A 319 -12.36 -15.87 26.23
C TYR A 319 -12.49 -14.56 27.00
N VAL A 320 -13.52 -13.77 26.71
CA VAL A 320 -13.85 -12.54 27.43
C VAL A 320 -15.16 -12.71 28.19
N LYS A 321 -15.25 -12.12 29.39
CA LYS A 321 -16.48 -12.16 30.18
C LYS A 321 -17.58 -11.28 29.59
N ASN A 322 -17.22 -10.11 29.06
CA ASN A 322 -18.10 -9.21 28.31
C ASN A 322 -17.39 -8.70 27.05
N MET A 323 -18.08 -8.71 25.92
CA MET A 323 -17.55 -8.25 24.63
C MET A 323 -17.44 -6.73 24.55
N SER A 324 -18.13 -6.00 25.43
CA SER A 324 -17.94 -4.55 25.59
C SER A 324 -16.50 -4.19 25.98
N ASP A 325 -15.76 -5.11 26.62
CA ASP A 325 -14.36 -4.90 27.01
C ASP A 325 -13.37 -5.20 25.86
N PHE A 326 -13.86 -5.61 24.69
CA PHE A 326 -13.03 -6.07 23.56
C PHE A 326 -11.95 -5.06 23.17
N GLY A 327 -12.29 -3.77 23.05
CA GLY A 327 -11.33 -2.73 22.67
C GLY A 327 -10.14 -2.66 23.64
N ALA A 328 -10.43 -2.61 24.95
CA ALA A 328 -9.40 -2.56 25.99
C ALA A 328 -8.54 -3.84 26.02
N VAL A 329 -9.18 -5.01 25.93
CA VAL A 329 -8.47 -6.31 25.86
C VAL A 329 -7.56 -6.35 24.63
N ASN A 330 -8.03 -5.84 23.50
CA ASN A 330 -7.27 -5.83 22.26
C ASN A 330 -6.03 -4.93 22.34
N SER A 331 -6.13 -3.75 22.97
CA SER A 331 -5.00 -2.86 23.22
C SER A 331 -3.94 -3.49 24.12
N VAL A 332 -4.32 -4.22 25.17
CA VAL A 332 -3.35 -4.91 26.03
C VAL A 332 -2.75 -6.12 25.33
N TYR A 333 -3.56 -6.92 24.63
CA TYR A 333 -3.11 -8.09 23.87
C TYR A 333 -2.03 -7.75 22.83
N GLN A 334 -2.17 -6.60 22.17
CA GLN A 334 -1.19 -6.05 21.20
C GLN A 334 0.21 -5.91 21.77
N SER A 335 0.35 -5.60 23.05
CA SER A 335 1.66 -5.39 23.68
C SER A 335 2.51 -6.66 23.79
N PHE A 336 1.89 -7.85 23.75
CA PHE A 336 2.58 -9.12 23.94
C PHE A 336 3.17 -9.72 22.66
N PHE A 337 2.56 -9.46 21.52
CA PHE A 337 2.92 -10.12 20.26
C PHE A 337 3.54 -9.16 19.26
N GLY A 338 4.67 -9.57 18.67
CA GLY A 338 5.29 -8.87 17.56
C GLY A 338 4.64 -9.23 16.22
N VAL A 339 5.46 -9.40 15.19
CA VAL A 339 4.99 -9.33 13.79
C VAL A 339 4.41 -10.62 13.21
N SER A 340 4.35 -11.67 14.02
CA SER A 340 3.75 -12.96 13.65
C SER A 340 2.93 -13.48 14.82
N PRO A 341 1.88 -12.73 15.21
CA PRO A 341 1.02 -13.13 16.30
C PRO A 341 0.39 -14.49 15.97
N PRO A 342 0.04 -15.29 16.98
CA PRO A 342 -0.70 -16.52 16.74
C PRO A 342 -2.06 -16.21 16.09
N ALA A 343 -2.64 -17.22 15.44
CA ALA A 343 -4.04 -17.12 15.08
C ALA A 343 -4.88 -16.92 16.35
N ARG A 344 -5.95 -16.14 16.28
CA ARG A 344 -6.78 -15.85 17.47
C ARG A 344 -8.26 -16.07 17.20
N VAL A 345 -8.92 -16.71 18.15
CA VAL A 345 -10.38 -16.73 18.27
C VAL A 345 -10.74 -15.95 19.53
N CYS A 346 -11.68 -15.02 19.43
CA CYS A 346 -12.18 -14.26 20.58
C CYS A 346 -13.66 -14.60 20.79
N VAL A 347 -14.05 -15.05 22.00
CA VAL A 347 -15.42 -15.48 22.31
C VAL A 347 -15.87 -14.90 23.64
N GLU A 348 -17.11 -14.40 23.70
CA GLU A 348 -17.76 -14.07 24.96
C GLU A 348 -18.29 -15.33 25.65
N THR A 349 -17.97 -15.53 26.93
CA THR A 349 -18.48 -16.67 27.70
C THR A 349 -18.51 -16.37 29.20
N PRO A 350 -19.42 -16.99 29.97
CA PRO A 350 -19.35 -16.96 31.43
C PRO A 350 -18.00 -17.49 31.92
N LEU A 351 -17.27 -16.66 32.68
CA LEU A 351 -15.99 -17.01 33.30
C LEU A 351 -16.12 -17.14 34.83
N PRO A 352 -15.24 -17.92 35.49
CA PRO A 352 -15.22 -18.04 36.94
C PRO A 352 -15.13 -16.68 37.66
N ASN A 353 -15.68 -16.60 38.87
CA ASN A 353 -15.65 -15.37 39.65
C ASN A 353 -14.22 -14.82 39.78
N GLY A 354 -14.08 -13.51 39.54
CA GLY A 354 -12.79 -12.80 39.55
C GLY A 354 -12.02 -12.83 38.23
N HIS A 355 -12.45 -13.60 37.22
CA HIS A 355 -11.80 -13.63 35.91
C HIS A 355 -12.59 -12.79 34.90
N LEU A 356 -11.89 -11.86 34.25
CA LEU A 356 -12.41 -11.02 33.17
C LEU A 356 -12.10 -11.64 31.80
N ILE A 357 -11.00 -12.40 31.75
CA ILE A 357 -10.51 -13.07 30.57
C ILE A 357 -9.95 -14.45 30.91
N GLN A 358 -9.88 -15.32 29.91
CA GLN A 358 -9.17 -16.59 29.99
C GLN A 358 -8.48 -16.89 28.66
N LEU A 359 -7.25 -17.39 28.72
CA LEU A 359 -6.47 -17.78 27.54
C LEU A 359 -6.33 -19.30 27.47
N ASP A 360 -6.53 -19.85 26.29
CA ASP A 360 -6.07 -21.18 25.91
C ASP A 360 -5.10 -21.03 24.73
N CYS A 361 -3.91 -21.60 24.85
CA CYS A 361 -2.82 -21.41 23.90
C CYS A 361 -2.37 -22.76 23.37
N LEU A 362 -2.36 -22.91 22.05
CA LEU A 362 -1.72 -24.03 21.39
C LEU A 362 -0.27 -23.64 21.03
N LEU A 363 0.67 -24.44 21.50
CA LEU A 363 2.10 -24.26 21.25
C LEU A 363 2.63 -25.28 20.24
N HIS A 364 3.63 -24.88 19.46
CA HIS A 364 4.40 -25.77 18.61
C HIS A 364 5.89 -25.72 18.96
N ASP A 365 6.48 -26.90 19.09
CA ASP A 365 7.92 -27.08 19.31
C ASP A 365 8.69 -26.94 18.00
N TRP A 366 9.40 -25.81 17.86
CA TRP A 366 10.16 -25.49 16.66
C TRP A 366 11.53 -26.18 16.71
N VAL A 367 11.67 -27.25 15.92
CA VAL A 367 12.90 -28.06 15.87
C VAL A 367 14.10 -27.28 15.29
N LYS A 368 13.85 -26.23 14.48
CA LYS A 368 14.88 -25.39 13.89
C LYS A 368 14.93 -24.03 14.61
N PRO A 369 16.13 -23.52 14.93
CA PRO A 369 16.27 -22.19 15.50
C PRO A 369 15.78 -21.13 14.53
N MET A 370 15.36 -19.99 15.07
CA MET A 370 14.96 -18.84 14.28
C MET A 370 16.15 -18.29 13.48
N VAL A 371 15.87 -17.79 12.29
CA VAL A 371 16.78 -16.92 11.53
C VAL A 371 16.07 -15.59 11.37
N ASN A 372 16.73 -14.49 11.75
CA ASN A 372 16.16 -13.14 11.70
C ASN A 372 14.83 -12.97 12.48
N ASN A 373 14.69 -13.64 13.64
CA ASN A 373 13.46 -13.67 14.44
C ASN A 373 12.24 -14.26 13.73
N ILE A 374 12.45 -15.21 12.80
CA ILE A 374 11.38 -15.97 12.14
C ILE A 374 11.69 -17.46 12.21
N PHE A 375 10.67 -18.28 12.47
CA PHE A 375 10.76 -19.73 12.28
C PHE A 375 10.48 -20.07 10.83
N HIS A 376 11.46 -20.68 10.14
CA HIS A 376 11.32 -21.07 8.72
C HIS A 376 10.13 -21.98 8.40
N ASP A 377 9.60 -22.69 9.41
CA ASP A 377 8.49 -23.61 9.26
C ASP A 377 7.16 -23.04 9.84
N LYS A 378 7.12 -21.76 10.20
CA LYS A 378 5.90 -21.02 10.61
C LYS A 378 5.48 -20.11 9.47
N TYR A 379 4.35 -20.42 8.85
CA TYR A 379 3.73 -19.56 7.86
C TYR A 379 2.48 -18.95 8.45
N VAL A 380 2.35 -17.64 8.33
CA VAL A 380 1.22 -16.90 8.85
C VAL A 380 0.41 -16.41 7.65
N LEU A 381 -0.87 -16.77 7.59
CA LEU A 381 -1.77 -16.18 6.62
C LEU A 381 -2.11 -14.78 7.09
N HIS A 382 -1.71 -13.85 6.25
CA HIS A 382 -2.03 -12.45 6.35
C HIS A 382 -3.25 -12.19 5.46
N VAL A 383 -4.40 -11.89 6.06
CA VAL A 383 -5.53 -11.35 5.28
C VAL A 383 -5.38 -9.83 5.30
N GLN A 384 -4.98 -9.31 4.15
CA GLN A 384 -4.98 -7.87 3.87
C GLN A 384 -6.43 -7.38 3.95
N SER A 385 -6.69 -6.41 4.81
CA SER A 385 -7.99 -5.74 4.81
C SER A 385 -8.17 -4.99 3.49
N LEU A 386 -9.40 -4.72 3.06
CA LEU A 386 -9.67 -3.84 1.90
C LEU A 386 -9.03 -2.45 2.09
N SER A 387 -8.87 -2.02 3.33
CA SER A 387 -8.03 -0.88 3.71
C SER A 387 -6.56 -1.26 3.64
N HIS A 388 -5.86 -0.73 2.63
CA HIS A 388 -4.47 -1.06 2.36
C HIS A 388 -3.49 -0.53 3.45
N TRP A 389 -3.97 0.37 4.32
CA TRP A 389 -3.26 0.91 5.48
C TRP A 389 -3.38 0.06 6.76
N ALA A 390 -4.29 -0.92 6.80
CA ALA A 390 -4.40 -1.81 7.94
C ALA A 390 -3.27 -2.85 7.89
N PRO A 391 -2.68 -3.25 9.04
CA PRO A 391 -1.70 -4.33 9.08
C PRO A 391 -2.25 -5.56 8.36
N ALA A 392 -1.36 -6.42 7.84
CA ALA A 392 -1.71 -7.61 7.07
C ALA A 392 -2.48 -8.69 7.88
N ASN A 393 -2.98 -8.32 9.06
CA ASN A 393 -3.74 -9.07 10.04
C ASN A 393 -5.03 -8.27 10.32
N ILE A 394 -6.17 -8.92 10.52
CA ILE A 394 -7.42 -8.26 10.95
C ILE A 394 -7.19 -7.88 12.42
N GLY A 395 -6.81 -6.63 12.66
CA GLY A 395 -6.31 -6.21 13.97
C GLY A 395 -4.98 -6.93 14.33
N PRO A 396 -4.74 -7.27 15.59
CA PRO A 396 -3.41 -7.68 16.06
C PRO A 396 -3.11 -9.19 15.99
N TYR A 397 -3.84 -9.95 15.19
CA TYR A 397 -3.75 -11.40 15.17
C TYR A 397 -3.90 -11.96 13.76
N SER A 398 -3.30 -13.12 13.54
CA SER A 398 -3.32 -13.75 12.24
C SER A 398 -4.60 -14.57 12.03
N GLN A 399 -5.00 -14.77 10.78
CA GLN A 399 -6.18 -15.53 10.44
C GLN A 399 -5.85 -17.00 10.21
N ALA A 400 -4.60 -17.31 9.86
CA ALA A 400 -4.15 -18.69 9.94
C ALA A 400 -2.67 -18.79 10.31
N VAL A 401 -2.33 -19.89 10.98
CA VAL A 401 -0.94 -20.32 11.13
C VAL A 401 -0.81 -21.73 10.55
N LYS A 402 0.10 -21.87 9.59
CA LYS A 402 0.52 -23.14 9.02
C LYS A 402 1.87 -23.54 9.59
N VAL A 403 1.95 -24.78 10.04
CA VAL A 403 3.10 -25.34 10.73
C VAL A 403 3.69 -26.50 9.92
N ARG A 404 4.93 -26.35 9.44
CA ARG A 404 5.64 -27.29 8.54
C ARG A 404 4.98 -27.40 7.14
N ASN A 405 5.61 -28.12 6.21
CA ASN A 405 5.03 -28.50 4.90
C ASN A 405 3.92 -29.59 5.00
N LYS A 406 3.32 -29.78 6.19
CA LYS A 406 2.23 -30.72 6.44
C LYS A 406 0.90 -29.94 6.60
N PRO A 407 -0.28 -30.57 6.38
CA PRO A 407 -1.55 -29.87 6.20
C PRO A 407 -2.20 -29.41 7.52
N LEU A 408 -1.42 -29.05 8.54
CA LEU A 408 -2.00 -28.44 9.75
C LEU A 408 -2.13 -26.94 9.52
N ASN A 409 -3.28 -26.54 9.01
CA ASN A 409 -3.70 -25.14 8.90
C ASN A 409 -4.61 -24.84 10.09
N LEU A 410 -4.16 -23.99 11.01
CA LEU A 410 -4.99 -23.48 12.10
C LEU A 410 -5.59 -22.18 11.60
N CYS A 411 -6.83 -22.23 11.11
CA CYS A 411 -7.54 -21.06 10.59
C CYS A 411 -8.54 -20.54 11.63
N THR A 412 -8.61 -19.23 11.78
CA THR A 412 -9.61 -18.51 12.57
C THR A 412 -10.36 -17.55 11.65
N GLY A 413 -11.69 -17.67 11.62
CA GLY A 413 -12.56 -16.70 10.95
C GLY A 413 -12.87 -15.57 11.91
N GLY A 414 -12.88 -14.33 11.43
CA GLY A 414 -13.31 -13.16 12.20
C GLY A 414 -14.81 -13.21 12.45
N TYR A 415 -15.25 -14.05 13.39
CA TYR A 415 -16.63 -14.06 13.85
C TYR A 415 -16.64 -13.71 15.34
N ILE A 416 -17.20 -12.55 15.68
CA ILE A 416 -17.62 -12.25 17.04
C ILE A 416 -18.89 -13.06 17.28
N ILE A 417 -18.76 -14.20 17.94
CA ILE A 417 -19.92 -15.01 18.33
C ILE A 417 -20.33 -14.53 19.73
N SER A 418 -21.33 -13.66 19.79
CA SER A 418 -22.08 -13.42 21.03
C SER A 418 -23.14 -14.53 21.12
N LEU A 419 -23.02 -15.38 22.14
CA LEU A 419 -24.03 -16.38 22.44
C LEU A 419 -25.16 -15.69 23.23
N PRO A 420 -26.44 -15.93 22.87
CA PRO A 420 -27.58 -15.27 23.49
C PRO A 420 -27.76 -15.61 24.99
#